data_AF-A0A7C7SSE7-F1
#
_entry.id   AF-A0A7C7SSE7-F1
#
_cell.length_a   1.000
_cell.length_b   1.000
_cell.length_c   1.000
_cell.angle_alpha   90.00
_cell.angle_beta   90.00
_cell.angle_gamma   90.00
#
_symmetry.space_group_name_H-M   'P 1'
#
loop_
_entity.id
_entity.type
_entity.pdbx_description
1 polymer ?
#
loop_
_entity_poly.entity_id
_entity_poly.type
_entity_poly.pdbx_seq_one_letter_code
_entity_poly.pdbx_strand_id
1 'polypeptide(L)' 'MVQRFYSTADLARKLEKSEFTVREWCRLGRVYAEKRRCGRGNKREWMISHEELDCIRSEGLLPLR' A
#
# COMPACT_ATOMS: atom_id res chain seq x y z
N MET A 1 -4.71 15.94 10.68
CA MET A 1 -4.66 15.83 9.21
C MET A 1 -4.47 14.38 8.84
N VAL A 2 -5.19 13.91 7.82
CA VAL A 2 -5.10 12.53 7.32
C VAL A 2 -4.05 12.47 6.20
N GLN A 3 -3.17 11.47 6.25
CA GLN A 3 -2.18 11.24 5.19
C GLN A 3 -2.87 10.62 3.96
N ARG A 4 -2.66 11.20 2.78
CA ARG A 4 -3.35 10.79 1.54
C ARG A 4 -2.78 9.52 0.92
N PHE A 5 -1.48 9.28 1.12
CA PHE A 5 -0.76 8.13 0.55
C PHE A 5 0.18 7.53 1.57
N TYR A 6 0.21 6.19 1.63
CA TYR A 6 0.98 5.39 2.56
C TYR A 6 2.00 4.54 1.82
N SER A 7 3.24 4.56 2.28
CA SER A 7 4.25 3.61 1.81
C SER A 7 3.88 2.20 2.28
N THR A 8 4.53 1.17 1.72
CA THR A 8 4.39 -0.20 2.22
C THR A 8 4.72 -0.31 3.70
N ALA A 9 5.72 0.43 4.18
CA ALA A 9 6.10 0.48 5.59
C ALA A 9 5.06 1.20 6.46
N ASP A 10 4.49 2.32 6.00
CA ASP A 10 3.44 3.04 6.74
C ASP A 10 2.16 2.22 6.87
N LEU A 11 1.74 1.61 5.76
CA LEU A 11 0.53 0.79 5.72
C LEU A 11 0.70 -0.47 6.58
N ALA A 12 1.88 -1.09 6.54
CA ALA A 12 2.23 -2.22 7.38
C ALA A 12 2.07 -1.91 8.88
N ARG A 13 2.58 -0.75 9.33
CA ARG A 13 2.38 -0.29 10.72
C ARG A 13 0.91 -0.08 11.08
N LYS A 14 0.09 0.43 10.14
CA LYS A 14 -1.34 0.71 10.37
C LYS A 14 -2.25 -0.50 10.38
N LEU A 15 -1.82 -1.58 9.74
CA LEU A 15 -2.55 -2.84 9.63
C LEU A 15 -1.96 -3.95 10.51
N GLU A 16 -0.93 -3.63 11.30
CA GLU A 16 -0.19 -4.59 12.14
C GLU A 16 0.30 -5.80 11.31
N LYS A 17 0.83 -5.51 10.12
CA LYS A 17 1.42 -6.50 9.20
C LYS A 17 2.90 -6.23 8.98
N SER A 18 3.58 -7.21 8.40
CA SER A 18 4.94 -7.00 7.91
C SER A 18 4.93 -6.18 6.62
N GLU A 19 5.97 -5.37 6.40
CA GLU A 19 6.15 -4.64 5.14
C GLU A 19 6.21 -5.60 3.94
N PHE A 20 6.82 -6.78 4.12
CA PHE A 20 6.87 -7.82 3.10
C PHE A 20 5.47 -8.24 2.65
N THR A 21 4.55 -8.48 3.60
CA THR A 21 3.16 -8.85 3.31
C THR A 21 2.46 -7.79 2.47
N VAL A 22 2.57 -6.52 2.86
CA VAL A 22 1.94 -5.40 2.12
C VAL A 22 2.54 -5.23 0.73
N ARG A 23 3.87 -5.36 0.61
CA ARG A 23 4.55 -5.31 -0.69
C ARG A 23 4.09 -6.44 -1.61
N GLU A 24 3.84 -7.61 -1.05
CA GLU A 24 3.36 -8.76 -1.81
C GLU A 24 1.91 -8.58 -2.27
N TRP A 25 1.06 -7.93 -1.47
CA TRP A 25 -0.27 -7.52 -1.93
C TRP A 25 -0.20 -6.58 -3.14
N CYS A 26 0.71 -5.59 -3.11
CA CYS A 26 0.93 -4.69 -4.23
C CYS A 26 1.43 -5.46 -5.48
N ARG A 27 2.34 -6.43 -5.29
CA ARG A 27 2.91 -7.24 -6.38
C ARG A 27 1.86 -8.13 -7.04
N LEU A 28 0.96 -8.71 -6.25
CA LEU A 28 -0.12 -9.58 -6.70
C LEU A 28 -1.36 -8.82 -7.17
N GLY A 29 -1.36 -7.48 -7.12
CA GLY A 29 -2.52 -6.67 -7.50
C GLY A 29 -3.72 -6.86 -6.57
N ARG A 30 -3.48 -7.28 -5.33
CA ARG A 30 -4.53 -7.48 -4.31
C ARG A 30 -5.00 -6.18 -3.66
N VAL A 31 -4.31 -5.09 -3.94
CA VAL A 31 -4.62 -3.73 -3.48
C VAL A 31 -4.36 -2.74 -4.61
N TYR A 32 -5.11 -1.65 -4.64
CA TYR A 32 -4.85 -0.53 -5.55
C TYR A 32 -3.64 0.28 -5.08
N ALA A 33 -2.49 0.06 -5.73
CA ALA A 33 -1.23 0.73 -5.43
C ALA A 33 -0.52 1.23 -6.69
N GLU A 34 0.17 2.37 -6.58
CA GLU A 34 0.92 2.98 -7.68
C GLU A 34 2.41 3.09 -7.35
N LYS A 35 3.28 2.91 -8.36
CA LYS A 35 4.71 3.20 -8.22
C LYS A 35 4.97 4.69 -8.47
N ARG A 36 5.25 5.47 -7.43
CA ARG A 36 5.57 6.90 -7.55
C ARG A 36 7.05 7.15 -7.34
N ARG A 37 7.56 8.22 -7.98
CA ARG A 37 8.93 8.69 -7.73
C ARG A 37 8.99 9.19 -6.29
N CYS A 38 9.89 8.60 -5.51
CA CYS A 38 10.23 9.12 -4.19
C CYS A 38 11.53 9.92 -4.34
N GLY A 39 11.67 11.05 -3.65
CA GLY A 39 12.71 12.08 -3.89
C GLY A 39 14.18 11.65 -3.76
N ARG A 40 14.47 10.35 -3.69
CA ARG A 40 15.81 9.75 -3.74
C ARG A 40 16.07 9.09 -5.10
N GLY A 41 16.42 9.91 -6.09
CA GLY A 41 16.86 9.47 -7.43
C GLY A 41 15.76 8.83 -8.27
N ASN A 42 16.11 7.84 -9.11
CA ASN A 42 15.19 7.17 -10.03
C ASN A 42 14.35 6.06 -9.38
N LYS A 43 14.44 5.89 -8.06
CA LYS A 43 13.72 4.83 -7.36
C LYS A 43 12.23 5.17 -7.30
N ARG A 44 11.40 4.18 -7.61
CA ARG A 44 9.95 4.27 -7.45
C ARG A 44 9.52 3.38 -6.30
N GLU A 45 8.65 3.91 -5.46
CA GLU A 45 8.11 3.21 -4.29
C GLU A 45 6.62 2.99 -4.48
N TRP A 46 6.11 1.91 -3.89
CA TRP A 46 4.68 1.64 -3.84
C TRP A 46 3.99 2.66 -2.95
N MET A 47 2.91 3.23 -3.46
CA MET A 47 2.06 4.16 -2.75
C MET A 47 0.62 3.68 -2.80
N ILE A 48 0.04 3.52 -1.61
CA ILE A 48 -1.34 3.10 -1.40
C ILE A 48 -2.16 4.31 -0.94
N SER A 49 -3.34 4.54 -1.51
CA SER A 49 -4.19 5.67 -1.13
C SER A 49 -4.81 5.46 0.26
N HIS A 50 -5.29 6.53 0.88
CA HIS A 50 -6.06 6.40 2.12
C HIS A 50 -7.38 5.65 1.92
N GLU A 51 -8.06 5.89 0.81
CA GLU A 51 -9.27 5.16 0.44
C GLU A 51 -9.01 3.65 0.39
N GLU A 52 -7.87 3.23 -0.15
CA GLU A 52 -7.52 1.81 -0.19
C GLU A 52 -7.25 1.22 1.19
N LEU A 53 -6.66 1.99 2.12
CA LEU A 53 -6.54 1.56 3.51
C LEU A 53 -7.93 1.30 4.14
N ASP A 54 -8.91 2.14 3.85
CA ASP A 54 -10.26 1.99 4.37
C ASP A 54 -10.97 0.77 3.73
N CYS A 55 -10.78 0.55 2.42
CA CYS A 55 -11.24 -0.68 1.74
C CYS A 55 -10.64 -1.93 2.38
N ILE A 56 -9.32 -1.96 2.64
CA ILE A 56 -8.66 -3.10 3.29
C ILE A 56 -9.25 -3.39 4.67
N ARG A 57 -9.63 -2.36 5.43
CA ARG A 57 -10.22 -2.51 6.76
C ARG A 57 -11.68 -2.95 6.73
N SER A 58 -12.44 -2.51 5.72
CA SER A 58 -13.88 -2.76 5.61
C SER A 58 -14.18 -4.05 4.84
N GLU A 59 -13.60 -4.18 3.65
CA GLU A 59 -13.91 -5.23 2.67
C GLU A 59 -12.81 -6.29 2.55
N GLY A 60 -11.58 -5.95 2.96
CA GLY A 60 -10.42 -6.84 2.85
C GLY A 60 -9.66 -6.64 1.54
N LEU A 61 -8.96 -7.69 1.10
CA LEU A 61 -8.09 -7.65 -0.07
C LEU A 61 -8.84 -8.08 -1.34
N LEU A 62 -8.46 -7.50 -2.48
CA LEU A 62 -8.95 -7.97 -3.79
C LEU A 62 -8.60 -9.46 -4.00
N PRO A 63 -9.44 -10.18 -4.77
CA PRO A 63 -9.18 -11.57 -5.13
C PRO A 63 -7.86 -11.70 -5.91
N LEU A 64 -7.19 -12.84 -5.74
CA LEU A 64 -6.04 -13.20 -6.57
C LEU A 64 -6.52 -13.39 -8.02
N ARG A 65 -5.82 -12.77 -8.96
CA ARG A 65 -5.95 -13.06 -10.39
C ARG A 65 -5.11 -14.27 -10.78
#